data_AF-A0A151K1W0-F1
#
_entry.id   AF-A0A151K1W0-F1
#
_cell.length_a   1.000
_cell.length_b   1.000
_cell.length_c   1.000
_cell.angle_alpha   90.00
_cell.angle_beta   90.00
_cell.angle_gamma   90.00
#
_symmetry.space_group_name_H-M   'P 1'
#
loop_
_entity.id
_entity.type
_entity.pdbx_description
1 polymer ?
#
loop_
_entity_poly.entity_id
_entity_poly.type
_entity_poly.pdbx_seq_one_letter_code
_entity_poly.pdbx_strand_id
1 'polypeptide(L)'
;MMAEPTINEIDMISNATNETYPPIMCPIMTCRWGFSHEIDEVTGCQTCWDPCSNVECPENKTCVLQMRACFTTPCPPLTTCENITF
;
A
#
# COMPACT_ATOMS: atom_id res chain seq x y z
N MET A 1 7.75 24.86 55.25
CA MET A 1 7.38 25.03 53.83
C MET A 1 8.28 24.13 53.01
N MET A 2 7.83 22.93 52.63
CA MET A 2 8.25 22.22 51.41
C MET A 2 7.12 21.22 51.10
N ALA A 3 6.52 21.38 49.93
CA ALA A 3 5.29 20.73 49.50
C ALA A 3 5.51 19.27 49.09
N GLU A 4 4.51 18.43 49.35
CA GLU A 4 4.36 17.10 48.75
C GLU A 4 4.23 17.22 47.22
N PRO A 5 4.86 16.34 46.42
CA PRO A 5 4.53 16.25 45.02
C PRO A 5 3.26 15.41 44.89
N THR A 6 2.14 16.08 44.66
CA THR A 6 0.91 15.44 44.18
C THR A 6 1.24 14.80 42.83
N ILE A 7 1.11 13.47 42.74
CA ILE A 7 1.11 12.77 41.45
C ILE A 7 -0.13 13.26 40.71
N ASN A 8 0.04 14.28 39.88
CA ASN A 8 -0.96 14.67 38.91
C ASN A 8 -1.08 13.50 37.95
N GLU A 9 -2.28 12.90 37.94
CA GLU A 9 -2.76 12.02 36.89
C GLU A 9 -2.34 12.58 35.54
N ILE A 10 -1.43 11.89 34.86
CA ILE A 10 -1.20 12.15 33.45
C ILE A 10 -2.42 11.59 32.75
N ASP A 11 -3.39 12.49 32.58
CA ASP A 11 -4.54 12.40 31.72
C ASP A 11 -4.10 11.78 30.37
N MET A 12 -4.42 10.51 30.17
CA MET A 12 -4.29 9.83 28.89
C MET A 12 -5.40 10.28 27.94
N ILE A 13 -5.53 11.59 27.71
CA ILE A 13 -6.46 12.11 26.71
C ILE A 13 -5.73 13.14 25.84
N SER A 14 -5.49 12.69 24.61
CA SER A 14 -5.38 13.50 23.41
C SER A 14 -4.32 14.59 23.38
N ASN A 15 -3.11 14.26 22.90
CA ASN A 15 -2.44 15.17 21.97
C ASN A 15 -1.37 14.46 21.12
N ALA A 16 -1.83 13.64 20.18
CA ALA A 16 -0.99 13.18 19.07
C ALA A 16 -1.78 13.36 17.77
N THR A 17 -2.07 14.62 17.45
CA THR A 17 -2.34 15.00 16.08
C THR A 17 -1.04 14.80 15.29
N ASN A 18 -1.12 14.02 14.22
CA ASN A 18 -0.06 13.80 13.22
C ASN A 18 0.92 12.63 13.46
N GLU A 19 0.43 11.47 13.90
CA GLU A 19 1.16 10.21 13.81
C GLU A 19 1.26 9.76 12.35
N THR A 20 2.21 10.32 11.60
CA THR A 20 2.72 9.63 10.39
C THR A 20 3.31 8.32 10.90
N TYR A 21 2.63 7.20 10.62
CA TYR A 21 3.08 5.87 11.01
C TYR A 21 4.58 5.73 10.73
N PRO A 22 5.42 5.44 11.74
CA PRO A 22 6.84 5.33 11.49
C PRO A 22 7.06 4.19 10.48
N PRO A 23 7.81 4.40 9.39
CA PRO A 23 7.96 3.43 8.29
C PRO A 23 8.62 2.09 8.71
N ILE A 24 8.98 1.95 9.98
CA ILE A 24 9.62 0.79 10.60
C ILE A 24 8.62 -0.33 10.92
N MET A 25 7.31 -0.05 10.98
CA MET A 25 6.29 -1.06 11.30
C MET A 25 5.64 -1.72 10.08
N CYS A 26 6.05 -1.36 8.87
CA CYS A 26 5.51 -1.96 7.66
C CYS A 26 5.98 -3.42 7.52
N PRO A 27 5.09 -4.36 7.15
CA PRO A 27 5.52 -5.72 6.86
C PRO A 27 6.57 -5.71 5.75
N ILE A 28 7.61 -6.54 5.89
CA ILE A 28 8.56 -6.77 4.80
C ILE A 28 7.82 -7.54 3.71
N MET A 29 7.52 -6.87 2.60
CA MET A 29 6.82 -7.45 1.47
C MET A 29 7.73 -7.54 0.25
N THR A 30 7.61 -8.62 -0.52
CA THR A 30 8.23 -8.73 -1.84
C THR A 30 7.13 -8.63 -2.89
N CYS A 31 7.14 -7.54 -3.64
CA CYS A 31 6.11 -7.28 -4.63
C CYS A 31 6.50 -7.84 -5.99
N ARG A 32 5.62 -8.67 -6.57
CA ARG A 32 5.84 -9.30 -7.88
C ARG A 32 6.15 -8.30 -8.99
N TRP A 33 5.50 -7.13 -8.95
CA TRP A 33 5.64 -6.08 -9.97
C TRP A 33 6.37 -4.85 -9.45
N GLY A 34 6.91 -4.90 -8.23
CA GLY A 34 7.48 -3.73 -7.55
C GLY A 34 6.46 -3.01 -6.68
N PHE A 35 6.95 -1.96 -6.02
CA PHE A 35 6.15 -1.17 -5.09
C PHE A 35 5.38 -0.08 -5.81
N SER A 36 4.21 0.27 -5.27
CA SER A 36 3.45 1.44 -5.69
C SER A 36 4.25 2.72 -5.39
N HIS A 37 4.04 3.75 -6.21
CA HIS A 37 4.56 5.09 -5.93
C HIS A 37 3.77 5.79 -4.81
N GLU A 38 2.58 5.29 -4.50
CA GLU A 38 1.70 5.81 -3.46
C GLU A 38 1.96 5.08 -2.14
N ILE A 39 1.88 5.84 -1.05
CA ILE A 39 1.89 5.33 0.31
C ILE A 39 0.43 5.20 0.73
N ASP A 40 0.07 4.07 1.33
CA ASP A 40 -1.25 3.88 1.87
C ASP A 40 -1.48 4.85 3.04
N GLU A 41 -2.44 5.75 2.90
CA GLU A 41 -2.70 6.82 3.89
C GLU A 41 -3.17 6.27 5.25
N VAL A 42 -3.74 5.05 5.27
CA VAL A 42 -4.25 4.41 6.49
C VAL A 42 -3.10 3.82 7.32
N THR A 43 -2.16 3.16 6.66
CA THR A 43 -1.07 2.42 7.30
C THR A 43 0.27 3.15 7.25
N GLY A 44 0.42 4.18 6.42
CA GLY A 44 1.69 4.85 6.16
C GLY A 44 2.71 3.99 5.43
N CYS A 45 2.29 2.85 4.86
CA CYS A 45 3.17 1.86 4.26
C CYS A 45 3.13 1.86 2.74
N GLN A 46 4.26 1.49 2.13
CA GLN A 46 4.31 1.28 0.69
C GLN A 46 3.59 -0.01 0.32
N THR A 47 2.70 0.05 -0.67
CA THR A 47 1.93 -1.10 -1.14
C THR A 47 2.55 -1.71 -2.38
N CYS A 48 2.12 -2.93 -2.74
CA CYS A 48 2.53 -3.51 -4.02
C CYS A 48 1.79 -2.86 -5.17
N TRP A 49 2.51 -2.55 -6.25
CA TRP A 49 1.89 -2.07 -7.47
C TRP A 49 1.17 -3.23 -8.17
N ASP A 50 -0.07 -3.00 -8.57
CA ASP A 50 -0.80 -3.86 -9.50
C ASP A 50 -0.85 -3.20 -10.90
N PRO A 51 -0.31 -3.85 -11.95
CA PRO A 51 -0.34 -3.31 -13.30
C PRO A 51 -1.77 -3.07 -13.83
N CYS A 52 -2.78 -3.74 -13.27
CA CYS A 52 -4.18 -3.53 -13.61
C CYS A 52 -4.84 -2.35 -12.87
N SER A 53 -4.21 -1.74 -11.87
CA SER A 53 -4.84 -0.66 -11.06
C SER A 53 -5.28 0.56 -11.86
N ASN A 54 -4.61 0.85 -12.98
CA ASN A 54 -4.89 2.02 -13.83
C ASN A 54 -5.48 1.62 -15.20
N VAL A 55 -6.01 0.40 -15.33
CA VAL A 55 -6.56 -0.11 -16.59
C VAL A 55 -8.08 -0.11 -16.52
N GLU A 56 -8.70 0.78 -17.30
CA GLU A 56 -10.15 0.77 -17.50
C GLU A 56 -10.51 -0.14 -18.68
N CYS A 57 -11.21 -1.24 -18.38
CA CYS A 57 -11.72 -2.14 -19.41
C CYS A 57 -13.18 -1.81 -19.78
N PRO A 58 -13.58 -2.02 -21.04
CA PRO A 58 -14.98 -1.92 -21.46
C PRO A 58 -15.91 -2.87 -20.70
N GLU A 59 -17.22 -2.63 -20.78
CA GLU A 59 -18.23 -3.54 -20.21
C GLU A 59 -17.99 -5.00 -20.65
N ASN A 60 -18.24 -5.94 -19.73
CA ASN A 60 -18.03 -7.38 -19.89
C ASN A 60 -16.57 -7.80 -20.16
N LYS A 61 -15.59 -6.93 -19.89
CA LYS A 61 -14.17 -7.27 -19.93
C LYS A 61 -13.49 -7.03 -18.58
N THR A 62 -12.43 -7.78 -18.32
CA THR A 62 -11.59 -7.64 -17.13
C THR A 62 -10.12 -7.50 -17.52
N CYS A 63 -9.36 -6.75 -16.71
CA CYS A 63 -7.93 -6.62 -16.90
C CYS A 63 -7.24 -7.93 -16.52
N VAL A 64 -6.40 -8.43 -17.42
CA VAL A 64 -5.56 -9.61 -17.17
C VAL A 64 -4.12 -9.33 -17.58
N LEU A 65 -3.20 -9.96 -16.84
CA LEU A 65 -1.77 -9.91 -17.12
C LEU A 65 -1.43 -10.94 -18.19
N GLN A 66 -0.81 -10.48 -19.29
CA GLN A 66 -0.34 -11.40 -20.31
C GLN A 66 1.01 -12.01 -19.91
N MET A 67 1.04 -13.33 -19.81
CA MET A 67 2.28 -14.07 -19.69
C MET A 67 2.90 -14.22 -21.07
N ARG A 68 4.06 -13.62 -21.30
CA ARG A 68 4.80 -13.71 -22.56
C ARG A 68 6.27 -14.02 -22.30
N ALA A 69 6.93 -14.60 -23.30
CA ALA A 69 8.38 -14.65 -23.36
C ALA A 69 8.90 -13.30 -23.86
N CYS A 70 9.76 -12.67 -23.06
CA CYS A 70 10.48 -11.44 -23.42
C CYS A 70 11.95 -11.78 -23.70
N PHE A 71 12.62 -10.93 -24.49
CA PHE A 71 14.04 -11.12 -24.82
C PHE A 71 14.95 -10.99 -23.58
N THR A 72 14.56 -10.12 -22.64
CA THR A 72 15.27 -9.89 -21.35
C THR A 72 14.32 -10.11 -20.19
N THR A 73 14.71 -10.92 -19.21
CA THR A 73 13.93 -11.16 -17.98
C THR A 73 14.38 -10.24 -16.84
N PRO A 74 13.45 -9.79 -15.97
CA PRO A 74 12.01 -10.09 -15.97
C PRO A 74 11.25 -9.34 -17.08
N CYS A 75 10.16 -9.92 -17.57
CA CYS A 75 9.32 -9.25 -18.55
C CYS A 75 8.58 -8.08 -17.89
N PRO A 76 8.49 -6.91 -18.55
CA PRO A 76 7.60 -5.86 -18.07
C PRO A 76 6.16 -6.38 -18.06
N PRO A 77 5.36 -6.05 -17.04
CA PRO A 77 3.96 -6.43 -17.01
C PRO A 77 3.23 -5.77 -18.17
N LEU A 78 2.45 -6.57 -18.90
CA LEU A 78 1.57 -6.10 -19.96
C LEU A 78 0.15 -6.51 -19.60
N THR A 79 -0.75 -5.54 -19.60
CA THR A 79 -2.16 -5.72 -19.32
C THR A 79 -2.97 -5.79 -20.61
N THR A 80 -4.06 -6.55 -20.59
CA THR A 80 -5.05 -6.58 -21.66
C THR A 80 -6.45 -6.71 -21.08
N CYS A 81 -7.46 -6.35 -21.85
CA CYS A 81 -8.86 -6.52 -21.47
C CYS A 81 -9.43 -7.76 -22.17
N GLU A 82 -9.70 -8.81 -21.41
CA GLU A 82 -10.30 -10.06 -21.90
C GLU A 82 -11.77 -10.16 -21.48
N ASN A 83 -12.57 -10.87 -22.27
CA ASN A 83 -13.97 -11.09 -21.94
C ASN A 83 -14.08 -11.88 -20.62
N ILE A 84 -15.03 -11.51 -19.78
CA ILE A 84 -15.35 -12.29 -18.58
C ILE A 84 -15.98 -13.60 -19.05
N THR A 85 -15.21 -14.68 -19.05
CA THR A 85 -15.71 -16.04 -19.29
C THR A 85 -16.12 -16.65 -17.95
N PHE A 86 -17.42 -16.92 -17.78
CA PHE A 86 -17.98 -17.68 -16.65
C PHE A 86 -17.99 -19.18 -16.96
#